data_AF-A0A519PZ32-F1
#
_entry.id   AF-A0A519PZ32-F1
#
_cell.length_a   1.000
_cell.length_b   1.000
_cell.length_c   1.000
_cell.angle_alpha   90.00
_cell.angle_beta   90.00
_cell.angle_gamma   90.00
#
_symmetry.space_group_name_H-M   'P 1'
#
loop_
_entity.id
_entity.type
_entity.pdbx_description
1 polymer ?
#
loop_
_entity_poly.entity_id
_entity_poly.type
_entity_poly.pdbx_seq_one_letter_code
_entity_poly.pdbx_strand_id
1 'polypeptide(L)' 'MTEALSPALARRIALAAQGFGRPRPAIPTARHFRDTARRLGVIQIDSVNVVTRTHYMPAFS' A
#
# COMPACT_ATOMS: atom_id res chain seq x y z
N MET A 1 -28.71 -10.85 2.10
CA MET A 1 -27.24 -10.69 2.24
C MET A 1 -26.60 -11.09 0.92
N THR A 2 -25.69 -10.29 0.38
CA THR A 2 -24.88 -10.70 -0.79
C THR A 2 -23.77 -11.62 -0.31
N GLU A 3 -23.86 -12.91 -0.62
CA GLU A 3 -22.90 -13.93 -0.16
C GLU A 3 -21.61 -13.97 -1.00
N ALA A 4 -21.55 -13.23 -2.11
CA ALA A 4 -20.38 -13.19 -2.99
C ALA A 4 -20.10 -11.77 -3.54
N LEU A 5 -18.81 -11.45 -3.68
CA LEU A 5 -18.32 -10.24 -4.35
C LEU A 5 -17.97 -10.56 -5.80
N SER A 6 -18.27 -9.65 -6.73
CA SER A 6 -17.71 -9.76 -8.08
C SER A 6 -16.18 -9.60 -8.05
N PRO A 7 -15.43 -10.22 -8.98
CA PRO A 7 -13.97 -10.08 -9.02
C PRO A 7 -13.50 -8.63 -9.08
N ALA A 8 -14.23 -7.78 -9.82
CA ALA A 8 -13.93 -6.35 -9.92
C ALA A 8 -14.11 -5.62 -8.57
N LEU A 9 -15.16 -5.95 -7.81
CA LEU A 9 -15.40 -5.37 -6.49
C LEU A 9 -14.35 -5.86 -5.48
N ALA A 10 -14.05 -7.16 -5.46
CA ALA A 10 -13.02 -7.72 -4.60
C ALA A 10 -11.65 -7.06 -4.83
N ARG A 11 -11.27 -6.86 -6.10
CA ARG A 11 -10.02 -6.15 -6.47
C ARG A 11 -9.99 -4.71 -5.96
N ARG A 12 -11.09 -3.96 -6.13
CA ARG A 12 -11.17 -2.58 -5.62
C ARG A 12 -11.01 -2.51 -4.12
N ILE A 13 -11.64 -3.43 -3.38
CA ILE A 13 -11.50 -3.52 -1.93
C ILE A 13 -10.05 -3.81 -1.55
N ALA A 14 -9.41 -4.79 -2.19
CA ALA A 14 -8.02 -5.15 -1.92
C ALA A 14 -7.06 -3.96 -2.15
N LEU A 15 -7.20 -3.25 -3.27
CA LEU A 15 -6.38 -2.07 -3.58
C LEU A 15 -6.63 -0.93 -2.58
N ALA A 16 -7.89 -0.64 -2.26
CA ALA A 16 -8.23 0.42 -1.30
C ALA A 16 -7.70 0.10 0.11
N ALA A 17 -7.74 -1.16 0.53
CA ALA A 17 -7.21 -1.63 1.81
C ALA A 17 -5.69 -1.41 1.93
N GLN A 18 -4.96 -1.57 0.82
CA GLN A 18 -3.51 -1.28 0.75
C GLN A 18 -3.20 0.23 0.74
N GLY A 19 -4.22 1.08 0.59
CA GLY A 19 -4.07 2.54 0.62
C GLY A 19 -4.05 3.22 -0.75
N PHE A 20 -4.26 2.48 -1.84
CA PHE A 20 -4.40 3.08 -3.17
C PHE A 20 -5.57 4.08 -3.21
N GLY A 21 -5.37 5.19 -3.93
CA GLY A 21 -6.36 6.27 -4.06
C GLY A 21 -6.45 7.22 -2.86
N ARG A 22 -5.68 7.01 -1.79
CA ARG A 22 -5.58 7.98 -0.69
C ARG A 22 -4.73 9.18 -1.11
N PRO A 23 -5.10 10.41 -0.71
CA PRO A 23 -4.28 11.59 -0.97
C PRO A 23 -2.95 11.49 -0.22
N ARG A 24 -1.88 12.00 -0.84
CA ARG A 24 -0.57 12.13 -0.19
C ARG A 24 -0.62 13.26 0.85
N PRO A 25 0.04 13.11 2.01
CA PRO A 25 0.12 14.18 2.99
C PRO A 25 0.95 15.34 2.44
N ALA A 26 0.51 16.58 2.68
CA ALA A 26 1.25 17.78 2.26
C ALA A 26 2.63 17.87 2.94
N ILE A 27 2.71 17.43 4.21
CA ILE A 27 3.96 17.33 4.97
C ILE A 27 4.06 15.89 5.52
N PRO A 28 4.91 15.04 4.92
CA PRO A 28 5.13 13.68 5.41
C PRO A 28 5.76 13.68 6.81
N THR A 29 5.38 12.69 7.62
CA THR A 29 5.95 12.47 8.96
C THR A 29 6.11 10.97 9.19
N ALA A 30 6.90 10.58 10.19
CA ALA A 30 7.09 9.17 10.54
C ALA A 30 5.77 8.44 10.90
N ARG A 31 4.70 9.16 11.24
CA ARG A 31 3.36 8.57 11.41
C ARG A 31 2.83 8.00 10.10
N HIS A 32 2.95 8.74 9.00
CA HIS A 32 2.46 8.32 7.69
C HIS A 32 3.17 7.05 7.21
N PHE A 33 4.47 6.95 7.41
CA PHE A 33 5.23 5.74 7.13
C PHE A 33 4.73 4.54 7.96
N ARG A 34 4.57 4.72 9.28
CA ARG A 34 4.04 3.66 10.17
C ARG A 34 2.63 3.24 9.78
N ASP A 35 1.80 4.17 9.32
CA ASP A 35 0.46 3.86 8.85
C ASP A 35 0.47 3.05 7.55
N THR A 36 1.37 3.36 6.62
CA THR A 36 1.61 2.52 5.41
C THR A 36 2.06 1.12 5.81
N ALA A 37 3.06 1.00 6.68
CA ALA A 37 3.53 -0.31 7.17
C ALA A 37 2.41 -1.12 7.84
N ARG A 38 1.57 -0.48 8.66
CA ARG A 38 0.42 -1.13 9.31
C ARG A 38 -0.62 -1.64 8.31
N ARG A 39 -0.91 -0.88 7.25
CA ARG A 39 -1.87 -1.28 6.21
C ARG A 39 -1.37 -2.46 5.38
N LEU A 40 -0.08 -2.46 5.05
CA LEU A 40 0.53 -3.52 4.25
C LEU A 40 0.81 -4.79 5.07
N GLY A 41 0.98 -4.67 6.39
CA GLY A 41 1.30 -5.76 7.30
C GLY A 41 2.76 -6.25 7.19
N VAL A 42 3.33 -6.22 5.98
CA VAL A 42 4.72 -6.57 5.68
C VAL A 42 5.32 -5.58 4.68
N ILE A 43 6.62 -5.34 4.81
CA ILE A 43 7.43 -4.63 3.81
C ILE A 43 8.52 -5.60 3.36
N GLN A 44 8.57 -5.88 2.05
CA GLN A 44 9.58 -6.77 1.49
C GLN A 44 10.94 -6.07 1.45
N ILE A 45 11.95 -6.71 2.04
CA ILE A 45 13.35 -6.32 1.89
C ILE A 45 13.96 -7.23 0.83
N ASP A 46 14.40 -6.61 -0.27
CA ASP A 46 15.03 -7.28 -1.40
C ASP A 46 16.37 -6.61 -1.69
N SER A 47 17.34 -7.40 -2.16
CA SER A 47 18.66 -6.97 -2.60
C SER A 47 18.70 -6.54 -4.07
N VAL A 48 17.71 -6.93 -4.89
CA VAL A 48 17.67 -6.54 -6.31
C VAL A 48 17.18 -5.09 -6.46
N ASN A 49 17.89 -4.33 -7.29
CA ASN A 49 17.59 -2.94 -7.60
C ASN A 49 17.54 -2.76 -9.12
N VAL A 50 16.35 -2.76 -9.72
CA VAL A 50 16.18 -2.37 -11.14
C VAL A 50 15.83 -0.88 -11.28
N VAL A 51 15.20 -0.29 -10.26
CA VAL A 51 14.80 1.14 -10.25
C VAL A 51 15.16 1.80 -8.91
N THR A 52 14.65 1.23 -7.81
CA THR A 52 14.99 1.57 -6.42
C THR A 52 14.94 0.29 -5.58
N ARG A 53 15.45 0.28 -4.34
CA ARG A 53 15.28 -0.90 -3.47
C ARG A 53 13.81 -1.05 -3.12
N THR A 54 13.29 -2.28 -3.18
CA THR A 54 11.85 -2.57 -3.05
C THR A 54 11.21 -2.00 -1.79
N HIS A 55 11.92 -1.97 -0.66
CA HIS A 55 11.41 -1.44 0.61
C HIS A 55 11.19 0.08 0.64
N TYR A 56 11.73 0.85 -0.32
CA TYR A 56 11.41 2.28 -0.44
C TYR A 56 10.10 2.51 -1.20
N MET A 57 9.76 1.65 -2.16
CA MET A 57 8.64 1.91 -3.07
C MET A 57 7.30 2.19 -2.36
N PRO A 58 6.87 1.42 -1.35
CA PRO A 58 5.55 1.63 -0.75
C PRO A 58 5.34 3.00 -0.09
N ALA A 59 6.42 3.67 0.32
CA ALA A 59 6.35 4.96 0.99
C ALA A 59 6.60 6.16 0.05
N PHE A 60 7.27 5.94 -1.09
CA PHE A 60 7.84 7.02 -1.90
C PHE A 60 7.44 7.00 -3.40
N SER A 61 6.69 5.99 -3.87
CA SER A 61 6.16 5.96 -5.26
C SER A 61 4.94 6.84 -5.47
#